data_AF-G1FSA2-F1
#
_entry.id   AF-G1FSA2-F1
#
_cell.length_a   1.000
_cell.length_b   1.000
_cell.length_c   1.000
_cell.angle_alpha   90.00
_cell.angle_beta   90.00
_cell.angle_gamma   90.00
#
_symmetry.space_group_name_H-M   'P 1'
#
loop_
_entity.id
_entity.type
_entity.pdbx_description
1 polymer ?
#
loop_
_entity_poly.entity_id
_entity_poly.type
_entity_poly.pdbx_seq_one_letter_code
_entity_poly.pdbx_strand_id
1 'polypeptide(L)'
;MRTQCIVLLVLILCYAGTNTAEALPHADKVEISSMPNRHLRSHEPVADEERGGHGLWVSRLAELDQSLWKLQKLGMAGGVKVWLHFGKDPVYMFNYMHKFNTWQKVGYSKRALIWFRFTKAFRTKNGAGSFTDYQIYKLLSREVPDEKLALVFESLKQIDDLKSLGETMQKYQFMLWIDDGASPASIRKLLGMRPSSAVTSERGPRDDIIDAFTKLYNN
;
A
#
# COMPACT_ATOMS: atom_id res chain seq x y z
N MET A 1 -26.47 -32.76 1.12
CA MET A 1 -25.74 -32.96 -0.17
C MET A 1 -25.52 -31.67 -0.97
N ARG A 2 -26.38 -30.65 -0.92
CA ARG A 2 -26.20 -29.40 -1.70
C ARG A 2 -25.09 -28.46 -1.22
N THR A 3 -24.78 -28.44 0.08
CA THR A 3 -23.75 -27.55 0.65
C THR A 3 -22.32 -28.04 0.42
N GLN A 4 -22.10 -29.36 0.37
CA GLN A 4 -20.80 -29.94 0.06
C GLN A 4 -20.38 -29.69 -1.40
N CYS A 5 -21.33 -29.69 -2.35
CA CYS A 5 -21.01 -29.41 -3.75
C CYS A 5 -20.55 -27.95 -3.99
N ILE A 6 -21.08 -26.99 -3.22
CA ILE A 6 -20.70 -25.58 -3.35
C ILE A 6 -19.29 -25.34 -2.80
N VAL A 7 -18.94 -25.99 -1.68
CA VAL A 7 -17.59 -25.91 -1.10
C VAL A 7 -16.54 -26.52 -2.04
N LEU A 8 -16.87 -27.64 -2.70
CA LEU A 8 -15.99 -28.26 -3.68
C LEU A 8 -15.82 -27.39 -4.94
N LEU A 9 -16.87 -26.72 -5.42
CA LEU A 9 -16.78 -25.82 -6.59
C LEU A 9 -15.93 -24.58 -6.31
N VAL A 10 -16.00 -24.00 -5.10
CA VAL A 10 -15.16 -22.87 -4.71
C VAL A 10 -13.70 -23.29 -4.55
N LEU A 11 -13.45 -24.49 -4.03
CA LEU A 11 -12.09 -25.05 -3.94
C LEU A 11 -11.49 -25.31 -5.33
N ILE A 12 -12.27 -25.83 -6.29
CA ILE A 12 -11.80 -26.08 -7.66
C ILE A 12 -11.42 -24.77 -8.37
N LEU A 13 -12.19 -23.69 -8.18
CA LEU A 13 -11.86 -22.38 -8.76
C LEU A 13 -10.61 -21.73 -8.11
N CYS A 14 -10.27 -22.10 -6.87
CA CYS A 14 -9.02 -21.67 -6.24
C CYS A 14 -7.78 -22.47 -6.68
N TYR A 15 -7.95 -23.68 -7.24
CA TYR A 15 -6.84 -24.55 -7.67
C TYR A 15 -6.62 -24.60 -9.20
N ALA A 16 -7.62 -24.25 -10.03
CA ALA A 16 -7.49 -24.24 -11.49
C ALA A 16 -6.73 -23.01 -12.07
N GLY A 17 -5.80 -22.44 -11.31
CA GLY A 17 -4.92 -21.35 -11.74
C GLY A 17 -3.58 -21.80 -12.31
N THR A 18 -3.35 -23.11 -12.46
CA THR A 18 -2.14 -23.65 -13.12
C THR A 18 -2.48 -24.88 -13.94
N ASN A 19 -2.06 -24.83 -15.20
CA ASN A 19 -1.92 -25.91 -16.19
C ASN A 19 -3.16 -26.19 -17.05
N THR A 20 -3.19 -25.55 -18.23
CA THR A 20 -3.64 -26.20 -19.46
C THR A 20 -2.49 -26.13 -20.45
N ALA A 21 -1.76 -27.24 -20.54
CA ALA A 21 -1.07 -27.63 -21.75
C ALA A 21 -2.14 -28.13 -22.74
N GLU A 22 -2.08 -27.68 -23.99
CA GLU A 22 -2.65 -28.31 -25.18
C GLU A 22 -2.07 -27.53 -26.38
N ALA A 23 -1.07 -28.09 -27.06
CA ALA A 23 -1.20 -28.98 -28.22
C ALA A 23 -1.67 -28.24 -29.50
N LEU A 24 -0.82 -28.35 -30.52
CA LEU A 24 -0.95 -27.80 -31.89
C LEU A 24 -2.34 -28.02 -32.50
N PRO A 25 -2.70 -27.14 -33.45
CA PRO A 25 -3.05 -27.64 -34.77
C PRO A 25 -2.27 -26.97 -35.90
N HIS A 26 -1.80 -27.87 -36.77
CA HIS A 26 -1.58 -27.81 -38.20
C HIS A 26 -1.45 -26.46 -38.94
N ALA A 27 -0.39 -26.44 -39.73
CA ALA A 27 0.00 -25.44 -40.70
C ALA A 27 -1.06 -25.16 -41.77
N ASP A 28 -1.25 -23.88 -42.06
CA ASP A 28 -1.51 -23.42 -43.43
C ASP A 28 -0.57 -22.26 -43.76
N LYS A 29 0.03 -22.36 -44.94
CA LYS A 29 1.01 -21.43 -45.50
C LYS A 29 0.30 -20.19 -46.01
N VAL A 30 0.71 -19.01 -45.54
CA VAL A 30 0.59 -17.78 -46.33
C VAL A 30 1.92 -17.02 -46.23
N GLU A 31 2.62 -17.01 -47.35
CA GLU A 31 3.88 -16.32 -47.61
C GLU A 31 3.55 -14.95 -48.20
N ILE A 32 3.79 -13.85 -47.48
CA ILE A 32 3.90 -12.50 -48.08
C ILE A 32 4.98 -11.67 -47.35
N SER A 33 6.14 -11.61 -48.00
CA SER A 33 6.94 -10.41 -48.31
C SER A 33 7.44 -9.46 -47.19
N SER A 34 8.77 -9.53 -46.99
CA SER A 34 9.74 -8.42 -47.03
C SER A 34 9.81 -7.31 -45.95
N MET A 35 10.95 -7.36 -45.23
CA MET A 35 11.78 -6.27 -44.65
C MET A 35 11.40 -5.63 -43.29
N PRO A 36 12.38 -5.05 -42.54
CA PRO A 36 13.75 -5.49 -42.25
C PRO A 36 14.11 -5.42 -40.74
N ASN A 37 15.24 -6.05 -40.37
CA ASN A 37 15.86 -6.01 -39.04
C ASN A 37 15.94 -4.60 -38.45
N ARG A 38 15.28 -4.36 -37.32
CA ARG A 38 15.51 -3.19 -36.45
C ARG A 38 15.94 -3.67 -35.08
N HIS A 39 17.20 -3.40 -34.75
CA HIS A 39 17.81 -3.59 -33.44
C HIS A 39 16.91 -3.05 -32.31
N LEU A 40 16.50 -3.93 -31.41
CA LEU A 40 15.93 -3.56 -30.11
C LEU A 40 17.08 -3.14 -29.19
N ARG A 41 17.32 -1.82 -29.14
CA ARG A 41 18.06 -1.19 -28.03
C ARG A 41 17.13 -1.23 -26.81
N SER A 42 17.51 -1.98 -25.79
CA SER A 42 16.85 -1.97 -24.48
C SER A 42 16.95 -0.56 -23.88
N HIS A 43 15.84 0.17 -23.87
CA HIS A 43 15.70 1.42 -23.14
C HIS A 43 15.00 1.08 -21.83
N GLU A 44 15.72 1.15 -20.72
CA GLU A 44 15.10 1.24 -19.40
C GLU A 44 14.21 2.49 -19.37
N PRO A 45 13.00 2.44 -18.81
CA PRO A 45 12.17 3.62 -18.72
C PRO A 45 12.79 4.58 -17.69
N VAL A 46 13.53 5.56 -18.21
CA VAL A 46 13.76 6.83 -17.52
C VAL A 46 12.36 7.42 -17.29
N ALA A 47 12.01 7.55 -16.02
CA ALA A 47 10.77 8.15 -15.60
C ALA A 47 10.84 9.65 -15.89
N ASP A 48 10.39 10.05 -17.07
CA ASP A 48 10.12 11.44 -17.38
C ASP A 48 8.86 11.86 -16.59
N GLU A 49 9.12 12.47 -15.44
CA GLU A 49 8.15 13.19 -14.62
C GLU A 49 7.74 14.47 -15.34
N GLU A 50 6.71 14.37 -16.19
CA GLU A 50 6.03 15.57 -16.67
C GLU A 50 4.51 15.36 -16.60
N ARG A 51 3.91 15.73 -15.45
CA ARG A 51 2.49 16.14 -15.44
C ARG A 51 2.05 16.91 -14.17
N GLY A 52 2.01 18.23 -14.32
CA GLY A 52 0.80 19.02 -14.00
C GLY A 52 0.67 19.66 -12.62
N GLY A 53 1.13 20.90 -12.51
CA GLY A 53 0.36 22.04 -11.97
C GLY A 53 -0.21 21.94 -10.55
N HIS A 54 0.48 22.62 -9.62
CA HIS A 54 0.12 22.93 -8.22
C HIS A 54 0.67 21.97 -7.14
N GLY A 55 2.01 21.82 -7.06
CA GLY A 55 2.81 21.81 -5.82
C GLY A 55 2.47 20.85 -4.66
N LEU A 56 1.56 19.91 -4.84
CA LEU A 56 1.13 18.91 -3.86
C LEU A 56 1.63 17.55 -4.32
N TRP A 57 2.58 16.97 -3.59
CA TRP A 57 3.12 15.64 -3.86
C TRP A 57 2.01 14.57 -3.79
N VAL A 58 2.06 13.58 -4.70
CA VAL A 58 1.15 12.43 -4.69
C VAL A 58 1.92 11.19 -4.27
N SER A 59 1.39 10.45 -3.29
CA SER A 59 2.03 9.21 -2.83
C SER A 59 1.82 8.06 -3.82
N ARG A 60 2.79 7.14 -3.92
CA ARG A 60 2.62 5.90 -4.69
C ARG A 60 1.45 5.05 -4.20
N LEU A 61 1.07 5.13 -2.92
CA LEU A 61 -0.13 4.47 -2.41
C LEU A 61 -1.41 5.11 -2.95
N ALA A 62 -1.45 6.44 -3.07
CA ALA A 62 -2.57 7.16 -3.65
C ALA A 62 -2.68 6.92 -5.15
N GLU A 63 -1.56 6.90 -5.89
CA GLU A 63 -1.53 6.50 -7.30
C GLU A 63 -2.02 5.06 -7.49
N LEU A 64 -1.54 4.15 -6.63
CA LEU A 64 -1.96 2.77 -6.67
C LEU A 64 -3.45 2.64 -6.35
N ASP A 65 -3.97 3.39 -5.39
CA ASP A 65 -5.40 3.45 -5.14
C ASP A 65 -6.16 4.00 -6.35
N GLN A 66 -5.61 5.02 -7.01
CA GLN A 66 -6.15 5.56 -8.23
C GLN A 66 -6.26 4.50 -9.35
N SER A 67 -5.22 3.67 -9.48
CA SER A 67 -5.21 2.56 -10.42
C SER A 67 -6.22 1.46 -10.03
N LEU A 68 -6.41 1.23 -8.72
CA LEU A 68 -7.29 0.21 -8.20
C LEU A 68 -8.75 0.61 -8.28
N TRP A 69 -9.11 1.89 -8.16
CA TRP A 69 -10.50 2.32 -8.40
C TRP A 69 -10.89 2.10 -9.86
N LYS A 70 -9.96 2.32 -10.81
CA LYS A 70 -10.18 1.97 -12.22
C LYS A 70 -10.43 0.47 -12.40
N LEU A 71 -9.83 -0.35 -11.52
CA LEU A 71 -10.00 -1.81 -11.44
C LEU A 71 -11.10 -2.26 -10.46
N GLN A 72 -11.76 -1.34 -9.72
CA GLN A 72 -12.62 -1.64 -8.55
C GLN A 72 -13.92 -2.34 -8.92
N LYS A 73 -14.19 -2.48 -10.22
CA LYS A 73 -15.20 -3.41 -10.74
C LYS A 73 -14.84 -4.90 -10.55
N LEU A 74 -13.61 -5.25 -10.16
CA LEU A 74 -13.18 -6.65 -9.98
C LEU A 74 -12.60 -6.90 -8.56
N GLY A 75 -13.46 -7.07 -7.55
CA GLY A 75 -13.21 -8.02 -6.46
C GLY A 75 -12.56 -7.56 -5.14
N MET A 76 -11.92 -6.39 -5.04
CA MET A 76 -11.12 -6.03 -3.84
C MET A 76 -11.96 -5.69 -2.60
N ALA A 77 -13.04 -4.91 -2.75
CA ALA A 77 -13.99 -4.65 -1.66
C ALA A 77 -14.74 -5.93 -1.25
N GLY A 78 -15.01 -6.81 -2.23
CA GLY A 78 -15.57 -8.14 -1.99
C GLY A 78 -14.65 -9.01 -1.12
N GLY A 79 -13.35 -9.01 -1.42
CA GLY A 79 -12.35 -9.72 -0.63
C GLY A 79 -12.36 -9.32 0.84
N VAL A 80 -12.25 -8.02 1.14
CA VAL A 80 -12.25 -7.53 2.55
C VAL A 80 -13.51 -7.98 3.29
N LYS A 81 -14.68 -7.85 2.68
CA LYS A 81 -15.96 -8.28 3.28
C LYS A 81 -16.01 -9.79 3.53
N VAL A 82 -15.49 -10.59 2.59
CA VAL A 82 -15.40 -12.05 2.71
C VAL A 82 -14.46 -12.45 3.86
N TRP A 83 -13.27 -11.86 3.96
CA TRP A 83 -12.34 -12.15 5.05
C TRP A 83 -12.93 -11.80 6.43
N LEU A 84 -13.66 -10.68 6.54
CA LEU A 84 -14.37 -10.29 7.75
C LEU A 84 -15.55 -11.20 8.09
N HIS A 85 -16.21 -11.78 7.09
CA HIS A 85 -17.28 -12.75 7.27
C HIS A 85 -16.73 -14.07 7.84
N PHE A 86 -15.56 -14.51 7.35
CA PHE A 86 -14.86 -15.70 7.86
C PHE A 86 -14.11 -15.47 9.18
N GLY A 87 -14.34 -14.35 9.87
CA GLY A 87 -13.81 -14.08 11.20
C GLY A 87 -12.29 -13.91 11.25
N LYS A 88 -11.64 -13.52 10.14
CA LYS A 88 -10.22 -13.17 10.19
C LYS A 88 -10.00 -11.87 10.95
N ASP A 89 -8.86 -11.76 11.61
CA ASP A 89 -8.42 -10.55 12.30
C ASP A 89 -7.23 -9.87 11.58
N PRO A 90 -6.88 -8.64 11.95
CA PRO A 90 -5.77 -7.92 11.32
C PRO A 90 -4.41 -8.63 11.45
N VAL A 91 -4.18 -9.39 12.52
CA VAL A 91 -2.92 -10.14 12.75
C VAL A 91 -2.80 -11.30 11.77
N TYR A 92 -3.88 -12.06 11.58
CA TYR A 92 -3.95 -13.12 10.58
C TYR A 92 -3.66 -12.56 9.18
N MET A 93 -4.33 -11.47 8.81
CA MET A 93 -4.16 -10.84 7.50
C MET A 93 -2.74 -10.31 7.33
N PHE A 94 -2.15 -9.75 8.39
CA PHE A 94 -0.77 -9.27 8.38
C PHE A 94 0.21 -10.41 8.05
N ASN A 95 0.09 -11.52 8.77
CA ASN A 95 0.94 -12.70 8.60
C ASN A 95 0.73 -13.35 7.23
N TYR A 96 -0.51 -13.39 6.73
CA TYR A 96 -0.81 -13.88 5.38
C TYR A 96 -0.09 -13.05 4.31
N MET A 97 -0.10 -11.72 4.45
CA MET A 97 0.52 -10.82 3.48
C MET A 97 2.04 -10.74 3.59
N HIS A 98 2.59 -10.96 4.79
CA HIS A 98 4.04 -10.99 5.02
C HIS A 98 4.75 -12.00 4.10
N LYS A 99 4.11 -13.16 3.82
CA LYS A 99 4.61 -14.20 2.89
C LYS A 99 4.91 -13.70 1.47
N PHE A 100 4.39 -12.54 1.09
CA PHE A 100 4.61 -11.92 -0.23
C PHE A 100 5.58 -10.73 -0.18
N ASN A 101 6.41 -10.63 0.87
CA ASN A 101 7.33 -9.51 1.12
C ASN A 101 6.62 -8.14 1.13
N THR A 102 5.36 -8.13 1.60
CA THR A 102 4.49 -6.95 1.55
C THR A 102 5.08 -5.76 2.30
N TRP A 103 5.67 -6.00 3.48
CA TRP A 103 6.12 -4.94 4.39
C TRP A 103 7.43 -4.29 3.96
N GLN A 104 8.28 -5.01 3.23
CA GLN A 104 9.47 -4.44 2.57
C GLN A 104 9.10 -3.37 1.53
N LYS A 105 7.88 -3.48 0.96
CA LYS A 105 7.35 -2.62 -0.10
C LYS A 105 6.12 -1.83 0.36
N VAL A 106 5.97 -1.61 1.67
CA VAL A 106 4.73 -1.09 2.28
C VAL A 106 4.23 0.21 1.65
N GLY A 107 5.12 1.13 1.27
CA GLY A 107 4.78 2.42 0.67
C GLY A 107 4.30 2.38 -0.78
N TYR A 108 4.21 1.19 -1.41
CA TYR A 108 3.70 1.04 -2.77
C TYR A 108 3.12 -0.36 -3.03
N SER A 109 2.75 -1.09 -1.97
CA SER A 109 2.24 -2.46 -2.08
C SER A 109 0.72 -2.50 -2.09
N LYS A 110 0.14 -3.10 -3.13
CA LYS A 110 -1.31 -3.38 -3.22
C LYS A 110 -1.79 -4.19 -2.02
N ARG A 111 -0.98 -5.13 -1.55
CA ARG A 111 -1.31 -5.96 -0.38
C ARG A 111 -1.33 -5.12 0.89
N ALA A 112 -0.35 -4.24 1.09
CA ALA A 112 -0.35 -3.35 2.25
C ALA A 112 -1.61 -2.48 2.27
N LEU A 113 -2.02 -1.93 1.13
CA LEU A 113 -3.26 -1.17 1.01
C LEU A 113 -4.51 -2.00 1.36
N ILE A 114 -4.60 -3.25 0.91
CA ILE A 114 -5.68 -4.17 1.30
C ILE A 114 -5.67 -4.38 2.82
N TRP A 115 -4.51 -4.55 3.43
CA TRP A 115 -4.40 -4.75 4.87
C TRP A 115 -4.93 -3.54 5.64
N PHE A 116 -4.54 -2.32 5.26
CA PHE A 116 -5.04 -1.10 5.91
C PHE A 116 -6.57 -0.97 5.79
N ARG A 117 -7.12 -1.25 4.61
CA ARG A 117 -8.58 -1.27 4.39
C ARG A 117 -9.27 -2.33 5.24
N PHE A 118 -8.70 -3.53 5.30
CA PHE A 118 -9.20 -4.61 6.12
C PHE A 118 -9.19 -4.24 7.61
N THR A 119 -8.07 -3.70 8.11
CA THR A 119 -7.91 -3.28 9.50
C THR A 119 -8.90 -2.18 9.87
N LYS A 120 -9.09 -1.17 9.00
CA LYS A 120 -10.12 -0.15 9.19
C LYS A 120 -11.51 -0.78 9.27
N ALA A 121 -11.87 -1.61 8.30
CA ALA A 121 -13.18 -2.26 8.25
C ALA A 121 -13.42 -3.20 9.45
N PHE A 122 -12.39 -3.88 9.93
CA PHE A 122 -12.43 -4.69 11.16
C PHE A 122 -12.76 -3.81 12.37
N ARG A 123 -12.07 -2.69 12.55
CA ARG A 123 -12.34 -1.73 13.63
C ARG A 123 -13.73 -1.10 13.51
N THR A 124 -14.20 -0.81 12.30
CA THR A 124 -15.56 -0.31 12.07
C THR A 124 -16.62 -1.34 12.48
N LYS A 125 -16.40 -2.63 12.17
CA LYS A 125 -17.34 -3.71 12.50
C LYS A 125 -17.35 -4.07 13.99
N ASN A 126 -16.19 -4.10 14.63
CA ASN A 126 -16.01 -4.66 15.98
C ASN A 126 -15.70 -3.59 17.06
N GLY A 127 -15.66 -2.31 16.68
CA GLY A 127 -15.27 -1.19 17.54
C GLY A 127 -13.77 -0.92 17.53
N ALA A 128 -13.38 0.35 17.73
CA ALA A 128 -11.98 0.77 17.67
C ALA A 128 -11.08 0.07 18.71
N GLY A 129 -11.64 -0.36 19.85
CA GLY A 129 -10.93 -1.12 20.89
C GLY A 129 -10.63 -2.58 20.54
N SER A 130 -11.24 -3.12 19.47
CA SER A 130 -10.98 -4.51 19.03
C SER A 130 -9.60 -4.70 18.41
N PHE A 131 -9.01 -3.63 17.89
CA PHE A 131 -7.63 -3.58 17.40
C PHE A 131 -7.10 -2.15 17.54
N THR A 132 -6.45 -1.90 18.67
CA THR A 132 -6.01 -0.57 19.13
C THR A 132 -4.91 0.01 18.25
N ASP A 133 -4.70 1.33 18.32
CA ASP A 133 -3.62 2.01 17.59
C ASP A 133 -2.24 1.45 18.00
N TYR A 134 -2.05 1.14 19.28
CA TYR A 134 -0.87 0.41 19.78
C TYR A 134 -0.66 -0.93 19.06
N GLN A 135 -1.72 -1.74 18.90
CA GLN A 135 -1.61 -3.04 18.23
C GLN A 135 -1.30 -2.90 16.73
N ILE A 136 -1.87 -1.91 16.05
CA ILE A 136 -1.55 -1.60 14.65
C ILE A 136 -0.07 -1.23 14.53
N TYR A 137 0.36 -0.26 15.34
CA TYR A 137 1.71 0.27 15.30
C TYR A 137 2.76 -0.79 15.64
N LYS A 138 2.57 -1.50 16.77
CA LYS A 138 3.46 -2.58 17.22
C LYS A 138 3.59 -3.69 16.18
N LEU A 139 2.50 -4.02 15.49
CA LEU A 139 2.53 -5.08 14.48
C LEU A 139 3.34 -4.64 13.24
N LEU A 140 3.12 -3.41 12.78
CA LEU A 140 3.84 -2.85 11.64
C LEU A 140 5.33 -2.60 11.94
N SER A 141 5.67 -2.08 13.12
CA SER A 141 7.04 -1.72 13.51
C SER A 141 7.99 -2.91 13.66
N ARG A 142 7.44 -4.14 13.71
CA ARG A 142 8.24 -5.38 13.65
C ARG A 142 8.93 -5.58 12.30
N GLU A 143 8.33 -5.07 11.22
CA GLU A 143 8.74 -5.36 9.85
C GLU A 143 9.12 -4.10 9.06
N VAL A 144 8.67 -2.94 9.53
CA VAL A 144 8.83 -1.66 8.84
C VAL A 144 9.56 -0.69 9.77
N PRO A 145 10.71 -0.16 9.33
CA PRO A 145 11.40 0.93 10.02
C PRO A 145 10.49 2.13 10.26
N ASP A 146 10.74 2.81 11.36
CA ASP A 146 9.84 3.82 11.89
C ASP A 146 9.69 5.05 10.98
N GLU A 147 10.79 5.48 10.35
CA GLU A 147 10.81 6.55 9.36
C GLU A 147 9.97 6.20 8.12
N LYS A 148 9.91 4.91 7.75
CA LYS A 148 9.05 4.45 6.65
C LYS A 148 7.59 4.38 7.07
N LEU A 149 7.29 4.06 8.33
CA LEU A 149 5.92 4.10 8.84
C LEU A 149 5.34 5.51 8.80
N ALA A 150 6.14 6.52 9.16
CA ALA A 150 5.71 7.92 9.05
C ALA A 150 5.32 8.30 7.62
N LEU A 151 6.15 7.91 6.64
CA LEU A 151 5.83 8.14 5.23
C LEU A 151 4.57 7.40 4.77
N VAL A 152 4.35 6.17 5.27
CA VAL A 152 3.15 5.38 4.95
C VAL A 152 1.90 6.03 5.53
N PHE A 153 1.90 6.38 6.81
CA PHE A 153 0.73 7.00 7.45
C PHE A 153 0.40 8.36 6.83
N GLU A 154 1.41 9.15 6.49
CA GLU A 154 1.21 10.39 5.74
C GLU A 154 0.59 10.13 4.36
N SER A 155 1.08 9.10 3.65
CA SER A 155 0.51 8.69 2.35
C SER A 155 -0.95 8.24 2.44
N LEU A 156 -1.34 7.56 3.52
CA LEU A 156 -2.72 7.11 3.72
C LEU A 156 -3.71 8.27 3.87
N LYS A 157 -3.25 9.46 4.28
CA LYS A 157 -4.09 10.67 4.40
C LYS A 157 -4.61 11.16 3.05
N GLN A 158 -3.93 10.79 1.95
CA GLN A 158 -4.34 11.13 0.59
C GLN A 158 -5.40 10.18 0.01
N ILE A 159 -5.78 9.13 0.74
CA ILE A 159 -6.73 8.12 0.29
C ILE A 159 -8.02 8.29 1.10
N ASP A 160 -9.11 8.70 0.47
CA ASP A 160 -10.35 9.11 1.15
C ASP A 160 -10.85 8.09 2.19
N ASP A 161 -10.91 6.81 1.82
CA ASP A 161 -11.38 5.76 2.72
C ASP A 161 -10.36 5.33 3.77
N LEU A 162 -9.10 5.79 3.71
CA LEU A 162 -8.06 5.50 4.70
C LEU A 162 -7.59 6.74 5.46
N LYS A 163 -8.04 7.94 5.07
CA LYS A 163 -7.58 9.21 5.63
C LYS A 163 -7.62 9.24 7.15
N SER A 164 -8.78 8.90 7.72
CA SER A 164 -8.94 8.88 9.18
C SER A 164 -8.03 7.88 9.89
N LEU A 165 -7.71 6.73 9.25
CA LEU A 165 -6.74 5.78 9.80
C LEU A 165 -5.32 6.35 9.72
N GLY A 166 -4.95 6.96 8.58
CA GLY A 166 -3.67 7.64 8.40
C GLY A 166 -3.44 8.73 9.46
N GLU A 167 -4.42 9.62 9.65
CA GLU A 167 -4.36 10.69 10.67
C GLU A 167 -4.23 10.13 12.09
N THR A 168 -5.01 9.10 12.43
CA THR A 168 -4.96 8.45 13.76
C THR A 168 -3.59 7.83 14.01
N MET A 169 -3.06 7.07 13.04
CA MET A 169 -1.78 6.39 13.19
C MET A 169 -0.60 7.36 13.19
N GLN A 170 -0.65 8.42 12.37
CA GLN A 170 0.37 9.46 12.35
C GLN A 170 0.42 10.20 13.70
N LYS A 171 -0.74 10.56 14.26
CA LYS A 171 -0.83 11.17 15.58
C LYS A 171 -0.28 10.24 16.66
N TYR A 172 -0.67 8.97 16.64
CA TYR A 172 -0.18 7.97 17.59
C TYR A 172 1.36 7.84 17.55
N GLN A 173 1.95 7.77 16.35
CA GLN A 173 3.39 7.73 16.18
C GLN A 173 4.08 9.00 16.72
N PHE A 174 3.52 10.19 16.48
CA PHE A 174 4.08 11.42 17.00
C PHE A 174 4.05 11.49 18.53
N MET A 175 2.96 11.02 19.15
CA MET A 175 2.88 10.93 20.61
C MET A 175 3.96 10.00 21.17
N LEU A 176 4.18 8.84 20.54
CA LEU A 176 5.28 7.95 20.94
C LEU A 176 6.65 8.62 20.82
N TRP A 177 6.90 9.33 19.72
CA TRP A 177 8.15 10.07 19.55
C TRP A 177 8.34 11.15 20.62
N ILE A 178 7.28 11.86 20.99
CA ILE A 178 7.33 12.88 22.06
C ILE A 178 7.62 12.21 23.41
N ASP A 179 6.93 11.11 23.73
CA ASP A 179 7.14 10.35 24.96
C ASP A 179 8.57 9.79 25.05
N ASP A 180 9.15 9.42 23.91
CA ASP A 180 10.55 8.96 23.78
C ASP A 180 11.58 10.12 23.76
N GLY A 181 11.14 11.38 23.92
CA GLY A 181 12.00 12.56 24.00
C GLY A 181 12.52 13.07 22.66
N ALA A 182 11.87 12.74 21.54
CA ALA A 182 12.23 13.26 20.23
C ALA A 182 11.92 14.76 20.11
N SER A 183 12.79 15.48 19.41
CA SER A 183 12.63 16.89 19.05
C SER A 183 12.41 17.05 17.54
N PRO A 184 11.92 18.20 17.06
CA PRO A 184 11.81 18.44 15.62
C PRO A 184 13.13 18.21 14.86
N ALA A 185 14.27 18.56 15.48
CA ALA A 185 15.59 18.33 14.90
C ALA A 185 15.94 16.84 14.79
N SER A 186 15.62 16.03 15.80
CA SER A 186 15.88 14.58 15.75
C SER A 186 14.97 13.89 14.74
N ILE A 187 13.70 14.28 14.61
CA ILE A 187 12.80 13.73 13.59
C ILE A 187 13.24 14.14 12.18
N ARG A 188 13.71 15.37 11.96
CA ARG A 188 14.32 15.76 10.65
C ARG A 188 15.46 14.83 10.28
N LYS A 189 16.33 14.52 11.24
CA LYS A 189 17.45 13.59 11.05
C LYS A 189 16.96 12.16 10.78
N LEU A 190 15.96 11.68 11.52
CA LEU A 190 15.33 10.36 11.33
C LEU A 190 14.75 10.22 9.91
N LEU A 191 14.07 11.25 9.43
CA LEU A 191 13.53 11.31 8.06
C LEU A 191 14.61 11.56 6.99
N GLY A 192 15.89 11.59 7.35
CA GLY A 192 17.01 11.79 6.44
C GLY A 192 16.97 13.14 5.72
N MET A 193 16.37 14.16 6.33
CA MET A 193 16.35 15.53 5.79
C MET A 193 17.71 16.18 6.04
N ARG A 194 18.34 16.71 4.99
CA ARG A 194 19.58 17.48 5.13
C ARG A 194 19.29 18.79 5.90
N PRO A 195 20.24 19.29 6.70
CA PRO A 195 20.21 20.67 7.18
C PRO A 195 20.12 21.58 5.96
N SER A 196 19.10 22.42 5.90
CA SER A 196 18.75 23.21 4.71
C SER A 196 19.89 24.16 4.34
N SER A 197 20.67 23.84 3.30
CA SER A 197 21.37 24.85 2.51
C SER A 197 20.40 25.23 1.40
N ALA A 198 19.95 26.48 1.40
CA ALA A 198 18.96 27.06 0.50
C ALA A 198 18.89 26.42 -0.89
N VAL A 199 17.68 26.04 -1.32
CA VAL A 199 17.09 26.17 -2.68
C VAL A 199 15.84 25.28 -2.78
N THR A 200 14.77 25.89 -3.30
CA THR A 200 13.47 25.37 -3.74
C THR A 200 13.39 23.87 -3.99
N SER A 201 13.12 23.08 -2.94
CA SER A 201 12.62 21.71 -3.12
C SER A 201 11.10 21.76 -3.16
N GLU A 202 10.46 21.04 -4.08
CA GLU A 202 9.02 20.82 -4.03
C GLU A 202 8.64 20.25 -2.66
N ARG A 203 7.60 20.83 -2.04
CA ARG A 203 7.10 20.39 -0.73
C ARG A 203 6.72 18.91 -0.81
N GLY A 204 7.33 18.09 0.05
CA GLY A 204 7.15 16.65 0.04
C GLY A 204 6.52 16.08 1.32
N PRO A 205 6.34 14.75 1.40
CA PRO A 205 5.74 14.10 2.57
C PRO A 205 6.52 14.37 3.86
N ARG A 206 7.84 14.49 3.77
CA ARG A 206 8.69 14.74 4.94
C ARG A 206 8.46 16.13 5.53
N ASP A 207 8.21 17.12 4.68
CA ASP A 207 7.89 18.48 5.14
C ASP A 207 6.55 18.48 5.89
N ASP A 208 5.54 17.81 5.35
CA ASP A 208 4.22 17.69 6.00
C ASP A 208 4.29 16.95 7.34
N ILE A 209 5.10 15.89 7.42
CA ILE A 209 5.33 15.14 8.66
C ILE A 209 6.02 16.04 9.71
N ILE A 210 7.08 16.76 9.33
CA ILE A 210 7.80 17.64 10.27
C ILE A 210 6.94 18.81 10.72
N ASP A 211 6.19 19.44 9.83
CA ASP A 211 5.28 20.54 10.17
C ASP A 211 4.23 20.06 11.18
N ALA A 212 3.60 18.91 10.90
CA ALA A 212 2.58 18.34 11.78
C ALA A 212 3.16 17.89 13.14
N PHE A 213 4.34 17.25 13.14
CA PHE A 213 5.05 16.87 14.36
C PHE A 213 5.43 18.09 15.19
N THR A 214 6.03 19.11 14.58
CA THR A 214 6.45 20.35 15.26
C THR A 214 5.26 21.07 15.86
N LYS A 215 4.13 21.12 15.14
CA LYS A 215 2.89 21.68 15.66
C LYS A 215 2.37 20.92 16.88
N LEU A 216 2.44 19.58 16.87
CA LEU A 216 2.01 18.77 18.01
C LEU A 216 2.96 18.90 19.20
N TYR A 217 4.27 18.94 18.95
CA TYR A 217 5.33 19.07 19.97
C TYR A 217 5.25 20.39 20.75
N ASN A 218 4.83 21.48 20.10
CA ASN A 218 4.74 22.80 20.69
C ASN A 218 3.41 23.10 21.41
N ASN A 219 2.43 22.20 21.32
CA ASN A 219 1.13 22.32 21.99
C ASN A 219 1.16 21.63 23.35
#